data_AF-N1VL05-F1
#
_entry.id   AF-N1VL05-F1
#
_cell.length_a   1.000
_cell.length_b   1.000
_cell.length_c   1.000
_cell.angle_alpha   90.00
_cell.angle_beta   90.00
_cell.angle_gamma   90.00
#
_symmetry.space_group_name_H-M   'P 1'
#
loop_
_entity.id
_entity.type
_entity.pdbx_description
1 polymer ?
#
loop_
_entity_poly.entity_id
_entity_poly.type
_entity_poly.pdbx_seq_one_letter_code
_entity_poly.pdbx_strand_id
1 'polypeptide(L)'
;MNVKNLRYLSYGIGALLLVYIIFRTFSPNTMESTNDENPNDKAESYFRTQSDGFSVDPFYLESAKTIFTADGQFLRFEDILSRAKSGELNLVSELWNLRRQCPEGSTREQCHEYIKAFIQNEYSGEDAKRLIGMLSNYLKYEEAMVQLDPTSKSYTNQERYEQIKQLRRKYFAKEDAELIFGLEEATADFSFNRKNFLDETKNLKADERIRLYEDYRKKSFGTFYNAVAAREPKFDKFETEMDLRQNELSKLSGTERETKEKEVRIRYFGKDGNDRMEKVLKEMKEEEEKISKLQVEEKNLLKAYPNLSESEREKKLMELRVQTLGSKELAEEYSRRMEYEKTLKNSGN
;
A
#
# COMPACT_ATOMS: atom_id res chain seq x y z
N MET A 1 27.63 8.20 -63.20
CA MET A 1 27.63 9.43 -62.37
C MET A 1 29.02 9.65 -61.81
N ASN A 2 29.56 10.85 -61.96
CA ASN A 2 30.97 11.17 -61.75
C ASN A 2 31.31 11.17 -60.24
N VAL A 3 32.21 10.28 -59.80
CA VAL A 3 32.53 10.05 -58.37
C VAL A 3 33.02 11.31 -57.66
N LYS A 4 33.57 12.27 -58.41
CA LYS A 4 33.91 13.61 -57.90
C LYS A 4 32.68 14.38 -57.41
N ASN A 5 31.57 14.34 -58.15
CA ASN A 5 30.33 15.05 -57.77
C ASN A 5 29.64 14.42 -56.55
N LEU A 6 29.85 13.12 -56.30
CA LEU A 6 29.29 12.43 -55.13
C LEU A 6 29.97 12.87 -53.82
N ARG A 7 31.29 13.15 -53.88
CA ARG A 7 32.04 13.68 -52.73
C ARG A 7 31.66 15.13 -52.41
N TYR A 8 31.45 15.96 -53.43
CA TYR A 8 30.93 17.32 -53.20
C TYR A 8 29.50 17.31 -52.64
N LEU A 9 28.67 16.34 -53.04
CA LEU A 9 27.34 16.15 -52.47
C LEU A 9 27.41 15.74 -50.99
N SER A 10 28.33 14.84 -50.61
CA SER A 10 28.47 14.42 -49.21
C SER A 10 29.02 15.52 -48.30
N TYR A 11 29.94 16.35 -48.79
CA TYR A 11 30.41 17.53 -48.05
C TYR A 11 29.33 18.61 -47.95
N GLY A 12 28.51 18.79 -48.98
CA GLY A 12 27.37 19.71 -48.96
C GLY A 12 26.31 19.29 -47.94
N ILE A 13 25.97 17.99 -47.88
CA ILE A 13 25.03 17.45 -46.90
C ILE A 13 25.61 17.51 -45.48
N GLY A 14 26.90 17.19 -45.31
CA GLY A 14 27.57 17.28 -44.01
C GLY A 14 27.64 18.71 -43.48
N ALA A 15 27.92 19.69 -44.34
CA ALA A 15 27.93 21.10 -43.99
C ALA A 15 26.51 21.62 -43.65
N LEU A 16 25.48 21.20 -44.39
CA LEU A 16 24.09 21.53 -44.09
C LEU A 16 23.61 20.94 -42.76
N LEU A 17 24.03 19.71 -42.44
CA LEU A 17 23.73 19.10 -41.14
C LEU A 17 24.44 19.79 -39.99
N LEU A 18 25.70 20.19 -40.17
CA LEU A 18 26.44 20.95 -39.15
C LEU A 18 25.85 22.35 -38.95
N VAL A 19 25.46 23.04 -40.02
CA VAL A 19 24.75 24.33 -39.94
C VAL A 19 23.38 24.15 -39.30
N TYR A 20 22.65 23.07 -39.60
CA TYR A 20 21.38 22.76 -38.95
C TYR A 20 21.55 22.48 -37.46
N ILE A 21 22.58 21.74 -37.07
CA ILE A 21 22.88 21.44 -35.65
C ILE A 21 23.31 22.72 -34.93
N ILE A 22 24.19 23.54 -35.52
CA ILE A 22 24.61 24.83 -34.94
C ILE A 22 23.43 25.79 -34.87
N PHE A 23 22.56 25.85 -35.89
CA PHE A 23 21.33 26.62 -35.85
C PHE A 23 20.38 26.09 -34.77
N ARG A 24 20.30 24.78 -34.52
CA ARG A 24 19.47 24.25 -33.43
C ARG A 24 20.06 24.48 -32.04
N THR A 25 21.38 24.57 -31.90
CA THR A 25 22.05 24.76 -30.62
C THR A 25 22.34 26.22 -30.29
N PHE A 26 22.45 27.09 -31.29
CA PHE A 26 22.79 28.51 -31.14
C PHE A 26 21.76 29.49 -31.72
N SER A 27 20.67 29.04 -32.37
CA SER A 27 19.54 29.95 -32.56
C SER A 27 18.97 30.29 -31.20
N PRO A 28 18.88 31.59 -30.84
CA PRO A 28 18.05 31.98 -29.71
C PRO A 28 16.66 31.49 -30.08
N ASN A 29 16.06 30.65 -29.22
CA ASN A 29 14.63 30.42 -29.29
C ASN A 29 14.01 31.82 -29.27
N THR A 30 13.54 32.28 -30.44
CA THR A 30 12.49 33.28 -30.48
C THR A 30 11.37 32.62 -29.72
N MET A 31 11.25 33.01 -28.44
CA MET A 31 10.05 32.80 -27.66
C MET A 31 8.93 33.43 -28.48
N GLU A 32 8.29 32.62 -29.33
CA GLU A 32 6.86 32.75 -29.53
C GLU A 32 6.28 32.60 -28.14
N SER A 33 5.98 33.76 -27.55
CA SER A 33 5.08 33.95 -26.43
C SER A 33 3.67 33.53 -26.86
N THR A 34 3.48 32.28 -27.23
CA THR A 34 2.21 31.62 -26.97
C THR A 34 2.25 31.29 -25.48
N ASN A 35 1.52 32.09 -24.70
CA ASN A 35 1.17 31.77 -23.33
C ASN A 35 0.43 30.43 -23.32
N ASP A 36 1.16 29.33 -23.36
CA ASP A 36 0.72 28.08 -22.80
C ASP A 36 0.74 28.29 -21.29
N GLU A 37 -0.37 28.78 -20.76
CA GLU A 37 -0.62 28.80 -19.32
C GLU A 37 -0.44 27.37 -18.80
N ASN A 38 0.65 27.13 -18.07
CA ASN A 38 0.80 25.96 -17.24
C ASN A 38 -0.47 25.85 -16.35
N PRO A 39 -1.16 24.71 -16.27
CA PRO A 39 -2.34 24.56 -15.41
C PRO A 39 -2.02 24.84 -13.94
N ASN A 40 -0.76 24.66 -13.51
CA ASN A 40 -0.27 25.14 -12.20
C ASN A 40 -0.10 26.67 -12.14
N ASP A 41 0.13 27.37 -13.24
CA ASP A 41 0.20 28.84 -13.28
C ASP A 41 -1.20 29.47 -13.23
N LYS A 42 -2.24 28.76 -13.70
CA LYS A 42 -3.65 29.18 -13.54
C LYS A 42 -4.15 29.02 -12.09
N ALA A 43 -3.71 27.95 -11.42
CA ALA A 43 -3.90 27.76 -9.98
C ALA A 43 -3.03 28.75 -9.18
N GLU A 44 -1.72 28.84 -9.45
CA GLU A 44 -0.80 29.78 -8.78
C GLU A 44 -1.19 31.25 -8.98
N SER A 45 -1.70 31.65 -10.14
CA SER A 45 -2.13 33.03 -10.38
C SER A 45 -3.39 33.39 -9.57
N TYR A 46 -4.31 32.43 -9.36
CA TYR A 46 -5.43 32.57 -8.44
C TYR A 46 -4.96 32.69 -6.98
N PHE A 47 -3.92 31.94 -6.59
CA PHE A 47 -3.33 31.95 -5.24
C PHE A 47 -2.34 33.12 -4.98
N ARG A 48 -1.72 33.72 -6.00
CA ARG A 48 -0.83 34.88 -5.87
C ARG A 48 -1.57 36.20 -5.69
N THR A 49 -2.85 36.28 -6.08
CA THR A 49 -3.68 37.47 -5.86
C THR A 49 -4.27 37.58 -4.46
N GLN A 50 -4.10 36.57 -3.60
CA GLN A 50 -4.41 36.67 -2.17
C GLN A 50 -3.12 36.66 -1.35
N SER A 51 -2.99 37.69 -0.51
CA SER A 51 -1.84 38.10 0.29
C SER A 51 -1.47 37.16 1.45
N ASP A 52 -1.83 35.88 1.37
CA ASP A 52 -2.07 35.09 2.57
C ASP A 52 -1.00 33.99 2.76
N GLY A 53 -0.01 33.91 1.85
CA GLY A 53 1.25 33.19 2.09
C GLY A 53 1.11 31.67 2.21
N PHE A 54 0.44 31.03 1.25
CA PHE A 54 0.20 29.58 1.25
C PHE A 54 1.28 28.78 0.50
N SER A 55 1.72 27.64 1.06
CA SER A 55 2.40 26.56 0.33
C SER A 55 1.86 25.20 0.77
N VAL A 56 1.43 24.37 -0.19
CA VAL A 56 0.96 22.98 0.05
C VAL A 56 2.15 22.06 0.32
N ASP A 57 2.08 21.24 1.36
CA ASP A 57 3.04 20.17 1.61
C ASP A 57 2.95 19.08 0.50
N PRO A 58 4.04 18.80 -0.24
CA PRO A 58 4.08 17.82 -1.32
C PRO A 58 3.73 16.38 -0.91
N PHE A 59 3.68 16.05 0.38
CA PHE A 59 3.40 14.69 0.86
C PHE A 59 1.93 14.24 0.69
N TYR A 60 1.00 15.14 0.34
CA TYR A 60 -0.44 14.81 0.24
C TYR A 60 -0.96 14.55 -1.18
N LEU A 61 -0.09 14.42 -2.19
CA LEU A 61 -0.45 14.27 -3.61
C LEU A 61 -0.34 12.84 -4.18
N GLU A 62 -0.15 11.81 -3.36
CA GLU A 62 -0.06 10.42 -3.85
C GLU A 62 -1.40 9.70 -4.01
N SER A 63 -2.49 10.23 -3.42
CA SER A 63 -3.77 9.50 -3.30
C SER A 63 -4.83 9.81 -4.36
N ALA A 64 -4.65 10.83 -5.19
CA ALA A 64 -5.66 11.28 -6.17
C ALA A 64 -5.30 11.03 -7.64
N LYS A 65 -4.15 10.44 -7.96
CA LYS A 65 -3.67 10.26 -9.35
C LYS A 65 -4.52 9.29 -10.19
N THR A 66 -5.44 8.57 -9.57
CA THR A 66 -6.18 7.44 -10.16
C THR A 66 -7.35 7.86 -11.05
N ILE A 67 -7.94 9.05 -10.83
CA ILE A 67 -8.93 9.66 -11.74
C ILE A 67 -8.33 10.64 -12.75
N PHE A 68 -7.01 10.83 -12.72
CA PHE A 68 -6.32 11.63 -13.73
C PHE A 68 -5.57 10.73 -14.70
N THR A 69 -5.46 11.22 -15.93
CA THR A 69 -4.57 10.70 -16.95
C THR A 69 -3.16 11.27 -16.73
N ALA A 70 -2.18 10.74 -17.47
CA ALA A 70 -0.78 11.13 -17.32
C ALA A 70 -0.50 12.60 -17.69
N ASP A 71 -1.40 13.24 -18.45
CA ASP A 71 -1.31 14.65 -18.83
C ASP A 71 -2.02 15.60 -17.85
N GLY A 72 -2.61 15.06 -16.77
CA GLY A 72 -3.30 15.83 -15.73
C GLY A 72 -4.79 16.10 -16.02
N GLN A 73 -5.34 15.57 -17.11
CA GLN A 73 -6.79 15.63 -17.38
C GLN A 73 -7.54 14.53 -16.65
N PHE A 74 -8.83 14.73 -16.36
CA PHE A 74 -9.66 13.69 -15.78
C PHE A 74 -9.85 12.51 -16.74
N LEU A 75 -10.04 11.32 -16.17
CA LEU A 75 -10.43 10.15 -16.93
C LEU A 75 -11.76 10.39 -17.63
N ARG A 76 -11.89 9.89 -18.86
CA ARG A 76 -13.18 9.88 -19.56
C ARG A 76 -14.15 8.97 -18.80
N PHE A 77 -15.44 9.25 -18.94
CA PHE A 77 -16.51 8.50 -18.28
C PHE A 77 -16.38 6.98 -18.45
N GLU A 78 -16.15 6.51 -19.68
CA GLU A 78 -15.98 5.08 -19.97
C GLU A 78 -14.74 4.47 -19.27
N ASP A 79 -13.66 5.25 -19.15
CA ASP A 79 -12.45 4.81 -18.47
C ASP A 79 -12.69 4.71 -16.95
N ILE A 80 -13.48 5.63 -16.38
CA ILE A 80 -13.92 5.56 -14.97
C ILE A 80 -14.71 4.29 -14.73
N LEU A 81 -15.73 4.00 -15.55
CA LEU A 81 -16.56 2.81 -15.37
C LEU A 81 -15.75 1.53 -15.55
N SER A 82 -14.90 1.47 -16.57
CA SER A 82 -14.06 0.30 -16.84
C SER A 82 -13.09 0.02 -15.69
N ARG A 83 -12.42 1.06 -15.17
CA ARG A 83 -11.48 0.92 -14.05
C ARG A 83 -12.17 0.64 -12.72
N ALA A 84 -13.37 1.16 -12.50
CA ALA A 84 -14.19 0.79 -11.34
C ALA A 84 -14.58 -0.69 -11.40
N LYS A 85 -15.00 -1.17 -12.58
CA LYS A 85 -15.37 -2.57 -12.81
C LYS A 85 -14.20 -3.54 -12.66
N SER A 86 -12.97 -3.13 -12.97
CA SER A 86 -11.76 -3.93 -12.74
C SER A 86 -11.19 -3.75 -11.32
N GLY A 87 -11.67 -2.76 -10.56
CA GLY A 87 -11.18 -2.42 -9.22
C GLY A 87 -9.85 -1.66 -9.21
N GLU A 88 -9.40 -1.20 -10.37
CA GLU A 88 -8.27 -0.27 -10.52
C GLU A 88 -8.63 1.14 -10.01
N LEU A 89 -9.93 1.48 -10.03
CA LEU A 89 -10.48 2.71 -9.46
C LEU A 89 -11.45 2.37 -8.32
N ASN A 90 -11.34 3.06 -7.19
CA ASN A 90 -12.31 2.97 -6.11
C ASN A 90 -13.11 4.28 -6.01
N LEU A 91 -14.34 4.29 -6.50
CA LEU A 91 -15.18 5.49 -6.56
C LEU A 91 -15.42 6.14 -5.19
N VAL A 92 -15.45 5.37 -4.11
CA VAL A 92 -15.60 5.91 -2.74
C VAL A 92 -14.34 6.65 -2.33
N SER A 93 -13.17 6.08 -2.58
CA SER A 93 -11.88 6.74 -2.33
C SER A 93 -11.76 8.04 -3.13
N GLU A 94 -12.19 8.04 -4.38
CA GLU A 94 -12.17 9.25 -5.22
C GLU A 94 -13.12 10.34 -4.72
N LEU A 95 -14.29 9.97 -4.20
CA LEU A 95 -15.17 10.92 -3.55
C LEU A 95 -14.48 11.57 -2.33
N TRP A 96 -13.75 10.79 -1.52
CA TRP A 96 -12.96 11.35 -0.42
C TRP A 96 -11.83 12.25 -0.91
N ASN A 97 -11.19 11.93 -2.04
CA ASN A 97 -10.19 12.79 -2.68
C ASN A 97 -10.80 14.14 -3.08
N LEU A 98 -11.96 14.12 -3.74
CA LEU A 98 -12.68 15.33 -4.15
C LEU A 98 -13.14 16.16 -2.95
N ARG A 99 -13.62 15.52 -1.87
CA ARG A 99 -14.00 16.21 -0.63
C ARG A 99 -12.85 16.97 0.01
N ARG A 100 -11.62 16.45 -0.09
CA ARG A 100 -10.42 17.13 0.43
C ARG A 100 -10.03 18.38 -0.37
N GLN A 101 -10.56 18.54 -1.58
CA GLN A 101 -10.34 19.72 -2.41
C GLN A 101 -11.41 20.80 -2.20
N CYS A 102 -12.39 20.56 -1.33
CA CYS A 102 -13.41 21.55 -1.03
C CYS A 102 -12.81 22.74 -0.26
N PRO A 103 -13.28 23.99 -0.51
CA PRO A 103 -12.75 25.17 0.16
C PRO A 103 -12.80 25.07 1.68
N GLU A 104 -11.77 25.58 2.36
CA GLU A 104 -11.72 25.61 3.81
C GLU A 104 -12.93 26.35 4.40
N GLY A 105 -13.51 25.81 5.48
CA GLY A 105 -14.73 26.36 6.08
C GLY A 105 -16.04 25.98 5.36
N SER A 106 -15.99 25.26 4.25
CA SER A 106 -17.21 24.73 3.61
C SER A 106 -17.89 23.68 4.50
N THR A 107 -19.22 23.74 4.59
CA THR A 107 -19.98 22.64 5.20
C THR A 107 -19.94 21.39 4.31
N ARG A 108 -20.31 20.25 4.88
CA ARG A 108 -20.39 18.99 4.15
C ARG A 108 -21.34 19.08 2.94
N GLU A 109 -22.48 19.71 3.11
CA GLU A 109 -23.49 19.89 2.06
C GLU A 109 -22.99 20.82 0.96
N GLN A 110 -22.31 21.91 1.32
CA GLN A 110 -21.68 22.81 0.34
C GLN A 110 -20.61 22.07 -0.46
N CYS A 111 -19.78 21.26 0.20
CA CYS A 111 -18.79 20.42 -0.46
C CYS A 111 -19.42 19.42 -1.45
N HIS A 112 -20.57 18.82 -1.11
CA HIS A 112 -21.29 17.93 -2.02
C HIS A 112 -21.80 18.66 -3.28
N GLU A 113 -22.32 19.88 -3.13
CA GLU A 113 -22.78 20.68 -4.27
C GLU A 113 -21.61 21.13 -5.16
N TYR A 114 -20.45 21.49 -4.57
CA TYR A 114 -19.24 21.76 -5.36
C TYR A 114 -18.81 20.57 -6.20
N ILE A 115 -18.83 19.36 -5.63
CA ILE A 115 -18.47 18.14 -6.36
C ILE A 115 -19.45 17.86 -7.50
N LYS A 116 -20.76 18.07 -7.29
CA LYS A 116 -21.77 17.93 -8.35
C LYS A 116 -21.54 18.93 -9.48
N ALA A 117 -21.31 20.20 -9.13
CA ALA A 117 -21.04 21.26 -10.11
C ALA A 117 -19.76 20.96 -10.92
N PHE A 118 -18.72 20.48 -10.25
CA PHE A 118 -17.49 20.02 -10.90
C PHE A 118 -17.77 18.90 -11.91
N ILE A 119 -18.53 17.86 -11.53
CA ILE A 119 -18.89 16.76 -12.44
C ILE A 119 -19.71 17.28 -13.63
N GLN A 120 -20.62 18.23 -13.44
CA GLN A 120 -21.40 18.84 -14.53
C GLN A 120 -20.55 19.67 -15.50
N ASN A 121 -19.44 20.23 -15.03
CA ASN A 121 -18.53 21.01 -15.86
C ASN A 121 -17.58 20.10 -16.64
N GLU A 122 -17.12 19.01 -16.02
CA GLU A 122 -16.14 18.10 -16.63
C GLU A 122 -16.79 17.10 -17.59
N TYR A 123 -18.01 16.62 -17.28
CA TYR A 123 -18.73 15.65 -18.09
C TYR A 123 -20.00 16.28 -18.68
N SER A 124 -20.43 15.82 -19.84
CA SER A 124 -21.61 16.38 -20.54
C SER A 124 -22.73 15.36 -20.69
N GLY A 125 -23.97 15.84 -20.84
CA GLY A 125 -25.12 15.02 -21.20
C GLY A 125 -25.45 13.91 -20.18
N GLU A 126 -25.59 12.69 -20.67
CA GLU A 126 -25.98 11.52 -19.86
C GLU A 126 -24.85 11.03 -18.92
N ASP A 127 -23.59 11.24 -19.29
CA ASP A 127 -22.43 10.81 -18.48
C ASP A 127 -22.40 11.55 -17.14
N ALA A 128 -22.56 12.88 -17.19
CA ALA A 128 -22.67 13.71 -15.99
C ALA A 128 -23.88 13.29 -15.14
N LYS A 129 -25.04 13.06 -15.76
CA LYS A 129 -26.24 12.61 -15.05
C LYS A 129 -26.01 11.27 -14.35
N ARG A 130 -25.31 10.33 -14.98
CA ARG A 130 -25.02 9.01 -14.40
C ARG A 130 -24.09 9.13 -13.19
N LEU A 131 -22.99 9.89 -13.31
CA LEU A 131 -22.05 10.12 -12.21
C LEU A 131 -22.72 10.84 -11.02
N ILE A 132 -23.50 11.88 -11.29
CA ILE A 132 -24.25 12.63 -10.26
C ILE A 132 -25.33 11.76 -9.61
N GLY A 133 -25.99 10.90 -10.39
CA GLY A 133 -26.97 9.94 -9.89
C GLY A 133 -26.34 8.96 -8.89
N MET A 134 -25.20 8.36 -9.25
CA MET A 134 -24.44 7.49 -8.36
C MET A 134 -23.98 8.22 -7.09
N LEU A 135 -23.42 9.43 -7.24
CA LEU A 135 -23.02 10.28 -6.11
C LEU A 135 -24.21 10.55 -5.19
N SER A 136 -25.34 10.99 -5.74
CA SER A 136 -26.52 11.34 -4.95
C SER A 136 -27.08 10.15 -4.18
N ASN A 137 -27.08 8.95 -4.79
CA ASN A 137 -27.49 7.73 -4.10
C ASN A 137 -26.49 7.33 -3.01
N TYR A 138 -25.19 7.53 -3.25
CA TYR A 138 -24.16 7.31 -2.24
C TYR A 138 -24.29 8.22 -1.02
N LEU A 139 -24.57 9.51 -1.23
CA LEU A 139 -24.79 10.45 -0.13
C LEU A 139 -25.98 10.03 0.75
N LYS A 140 -27.10 9.61 0.14
CA LYS A 140 -28.27 9.08 0.86
C LYS A 140 -27.94 7.80 1.62
N TYR A 141 -27.18 6.89 1.00
CA TYR A 141 -26.71 5.68 1.66
C TYR A 141 -25.80 6.00 2.87
N GLU A 142 -24.91 6.98 2.74
CA GLU A 142 -24.01 7.41 3.83
C GLU A 142 -24.80 7.96 5.02
N GLU A 143 -25.84 8.76 4.78
CA GLU A 143 -26.76 9.22 5.84
C GLU A 143 -27.50 8.05 6.52
N ALA A 144 -27.96 7.07 5.74
CA ALA A 144 -28.64 5.89 6.27
C ALA A 144 -27.70 4.98 7.08
N MET A 145 -26.43 4.89 6.69
CA MET A 145 -25.41 4.12 7.39
C MET A 145 -25.15 4.64 8.81
N VAL A 146 -25.29 5.95 9.05
CA VAL A 146 -25.16 6.53 10.40
C VAL A 146 -26.24 6.01 11.35
N GLN A 147 -27.41 5.65 10.82
CA GLN A 147 -28.54 5.13 11.60
C GLN A 147 -28.45 3.61 11.85
N LEU A 148 -27.53 2.92 11.18
CA LEU A 148 -27.28 1.51 11.41
C LEU A 148 -26.44 1.36 12.68
N ASP A 149 -27.01 0.85 13.79
CA ASP A 149 -26.26 0.63 15.04
C ASP A 149 -25.21 -0.49 14.85
N PRO A 150 -23.91 -0.15 14.73
CA PRO A 150 -22.88 -1.16 14.53
C PRO A 150 -22.43 -1.80 15.85
N THR A 151 -22.93 -1.30 17.00
CA THR A 151 -22.43 -1.64 18.34
C THR A 151 -23.18 -2.79 19.01
N SER A 152 -24.27 -3.28 18.39
CA SER A 152 -24.94 -4.49 18.84
C SER A 152 -23.93 -5.65 18.90
N LYS A 153 -23.60 -6.06 20.14
CA LYS A 153 -22.67 -7.17 20.43
C LYS A 153 -23.20 -8.53 19.96
N SER A 154 -24.44 -8.59 19.47
CA SER A 154 -25.14 -9.82 19.10
C SER A 154 -24.82 -10.33 17.70
N TYR A 155 -24.14 -9.55 16.84
CA TYR A 155 -23.83 -9.95 15.47
C TYR A 155 -22.34 -10.26 15.26
N THR A 156 -22.05 -11.31 14.50
CA THR A 156 -20.73 -11.57 13.93
C THR A 156 -20.35 -10.52 12.87
N ASN A 157 -19.07 -10.40 12.55
CA ASN A 157 -18.61 -9.47 11.51
C ASN A 157 -19.23 -9.76 10.14
N GLN A 158 -19.46 -11.03 9.80
CA GLN A 158 -20.09 -11.43 8.55
C GLN A 158 -21.57 -11.02 8.50
N GLU A 159 -22.32 -11.23 9.59
CA GLU A 159 -23.73 -10.83 9.68
C GLU A 159 -23.89 -9.30 9.61
N ARG A 160 -22.99 -8.55 10.27
CA ARG A 160 -22.95 -7.08 10.14
C ARG A 160 -22.71 -6.65 8.70
N TYR A 161 -21.76 -7.29 8.02
CA TYR A 161 -21.45 -6.98 6.63
C TYR A 161 -22.62 -7.27 5.69
N GLU A 162 -23.37 -8.34 5.95
CA GLU A 162 -24.56 -8.67 5.16
C GLU A 162 -25.68 -7.62 5.34
N GLN A 163 -25.85 -7.05 6.54
CA GLN A 163 -26.77 -5.92 6.74
C GLN A 163 -26.36 -4.69 5.92
N ILE A 164 -25.06 -4.40 5.84
CA ILE A 164 -24.52 -3.31 5.01
C ILE A 164 -24.83 -3.57 3.53
N LYS A 165 -24.60 -4.79 3.04
CA LYS A 165 -24.94 -5.18 1.66
C LYS A 165 -26.42 -5.00 1.36
N GLN A 166 -27.30 -5.46 2.26
CA GLN A 166 -28.74 -5.29 2.11
C GLN A 166 -29.15 -3.81 2.08
N LEU A 167 -28.52 -2.97 2.91
CA LEU A 167 -28.76 -1.52 2.88
C LEU A 167 -28.33 -0.91 1.54
N ARG A 168 -27.15 -1.27 1.01
CA ARG A 168 -26.69 -0.83 -0.32
C ARG A 168 -27.72 -1.15 -1.41
N ARG A 169 -28.28 -2.36 -1.41
CA ARG A 169 -29.28 -2.78 -2.43
C ARG A 169 -30.61 -2.00 -2.35
N LYS A 170 -30.86 -1.21 -1.30
CA LYS A 170 -32.01 -0.29 -1.24
C LYS A 170 -31.77 1.03 -1.98
N TYR A 171 -30.50 1.44 -2.13
CA TYR A 171 -30.12 2.73 -2.72
C TYR A 171 -29.54 2.60 -4.13
N PHE A 172 -29.01 1.43 -4.48
CA PHE A 172 -28.31 1.22 -5.73
C PHE A 172 -28.93 0.07 -6.53
N ALA A 173 -29.03 0.27 -7.85
CA ALA A 173 -29.19 -0.84 -8.78
C ALA A 173 -27.98 -1.78 -8.68
N LYS A 174 -28.16 -3.03 -9.09
CA LYS A 174 -27.12 -4.08 -8.95
C LYS A 174 -25.81 -3.64 -9.59
N GLU A 175 -25.88 -3.10 -10.80
CA GLU A 175 -24.72 -2.71 -11.59
C GLU A 175 -23.93 -1.56 -10.93
N ASP A 176 -24.62 -0.57 -10.36
CA ASP A 176 -23.99 0.54 -9.63
C ASP A 176 -23.38 0.07 -8.32
N ALA A 177 -24.06 -0.84 -7.63
CA ALA A 177 -23.55 -1.40 -6.39
C ALA A 177 -22.27 -2.23 -6.64
N GLU A 178 -22.20 -2.97 -7.74
CA GLU A 178 -21.00 -3.70 -8.16
C GLU A 178 -19.85 -2.75 -8.53
N LEU A 179 -20.13 -1.62 -9.20
CA LEU A 179 -19.11 -0.62 -9.53
C LEU A 179 -18.55 0.08 -8.29
N ILE A 180 -19.40 0.41 -7.32
CA ILE A 180 -19.01 1.20 -6.15
C ILE A 180 -18.43 0.32 -5.05
N PHE A 181 -19.01 -0.87 -4.81
CA PHE A 181 -18.69 -1.72 -3.67
C PHE A 181 -18.18 -3.11 -4.03
N GLY A 182 -18.15 -3.50 -5.32
CA GLY A 182 -17.87 -4.89 -5.72
C GLY A 182 -16.50 -5.41 -5.26
N LEU A 183 -15.45 -4.59 -5.34
CA LEU A 183 -14.12 -4.96 -4.83
C LEU A 183 -14.11 -5.17 -3.31
N GLU A 184 -14.83 -4.31 -2.58
CA GLU A 184 -14.95 -4.41 -1.12
C GLU A 184 -15.73 -5.68 -0.75
N GLU A 185 -16.86 -5.94 -1.42
CA GLU A 185 -17.67 -7.15 -1.22
C GLU A 185 -16.84 -8.42 -1.51
N ALA A 186 -16.08 -8.46 -2.61
CA ALA A 186 -15.19 -9.57 -2.93
C ALA A 186 -14.07 -9.77 -1.89
N THR A 187 -13.52 -8.67 -1.35
CA THR A 187 -12.49 -8.72 -0.31
C THR A 187 -13.04 -9.25 1.02
N ALA A 188 -14.23 -8.80 1.41
CA ALA A 188 -14.91 -9.28 2.60
C ALA A 188 -15.24 -10.78 2.47
N ASP A 189 -15.83 -11.19 1.35
CA ASP A 189 -16.17 -12.59 1.08
C ASP A 189 -14.92 -13.47 1.08
N PHE A 190 -13.81 -13.02 0.47
CA PHE A 190 -12.53 -13.72 0.52
C PHE A 190 -12.03 -13.89 1.96
N SER A 191 -12.08 -12.82 2.77
CA SER A 191 -11.61 -12.81 4.16
C SER A 191 -12.42 -13.76 5.05
N PHE A 192 -13.75 -13.69 4.98
CA PHE A 192 -14.64 -14.54 5.77
C PHE A 192 -14.46 -16.03 5.46
N ASN A 193 -14.19 -16.37 4.20
CA ASN A 193 -14.06 -17.76 3.76
C ASN A 193 -12.60 -18.28 3.77
N ARG A 194 -11.59 -17.41 3.97
CA ARG A 194 -10.17 -17.79 3.95
C ARG A 194 -9.86 -18.88 4.97
N LYS A 195 -10.42 -18.79 6.18
CA LYS A 195 -10.19 -19.78 7.23
C LYS A 195 -10.67 -21.18 6.79
N ASN A 196 -11.88 -21.27 6.23
CA ASN A 196 -12.42 -22.53 5.74
C ASN A 196 -11.52 -23.14 4.67
N PHE A 197 -11.06 -22.34 3.71
CA PHE A 197 -10.08 -22.79 2.71
C PHE A 197 -8.80 -23.34 3.36
N LEU A 198 -8.23 -22.62 4.34
CA LEU A 198 -7.00 -23.03 5.01
C LEU A 198 -7.18 -24.34 5.77
N ASP A 199 -8.33 -24.54 6.41
CA ASP A 199 -8.68 -25.74 7.18
C ASP A 199 -8.95 -26.95 6.28
N GLU A 200 -9.67 -26.77 5.17
CA GLU A 200 -9.97 -27.83 4.20
C GLU A 200 -8.72 -28.32 3.46
N THR A 201 -7.75 -27.42 3.23
CA THR A 201 -6.54 -27.72 2.44
C THR A 201 -5.31 -28.08 3.29
N LYS A 202 -5.41 -28.06 4.63
CA LYS A 202 -4.26 -28.24 5.53
C LYS A 202 -3.49 -29.55 5.36
N ASN A 203 -4.15 -30.60 4.87
CA ASN A 203 -3.57 -31.93 4.70
C ASN A 203 -3.03 -32.18 3.27
N LEU A 204 -3.17 -31.21 2.37
CA LEU A 204 -2.69 -31.34 1.00
C LEU A 204 -1.16 -31.13 0.93
N LYS A 205 -0.56 -31.61 -0.17
CA LYS A 205 0.83 -31.29 -0.48
C LYS A 205 0.98 -29.78 -0.72
N ALA A 206 2.11 -29.22 -0.31
CA ALA A 206 2.35 -27.79 -0.35
C ALA A 206 2.12 -27.15 -1.73
N ASP A 207 2.70 -27.72 -2.79
CA ASP A 207 2.56 -27.17 -4.14
C ASP A 207 1.11 -27.24 -4.66
N GLU A 208 0.37 -28.30 -4.31
CA GLU A 208 -1.05 -28.41 -4.63
C GLU A 208 -1.89 -27.39 -3.86
N ARG A 209 -1.58 -27.20 -2.58
CA ARG A 209 -2.24 -26.21 -1.71
C ARG A 209 -2.02 -24.78 -2.22
N ILE A 210 -0.81 -24.45 -2.66
CA ILE A 210 -0.49 -23.14 -3.26
C ILE A 210 -1.27 -22.92 -4.56
N ARG A 211 -1.31 -23.93 -5.44
CA ARG A 211 -2.10 -23.86 -6.67
C ARG A 211 -3.58 -23.64 -6.39
N LEU A 212 -4.16 -24.41 -5.47
CA LEU A 212 -5.57 -24.27 -5.09
C LEU A 212 -5.86 -22.94 -4.40
N TYR A 213 -4.90 -22.40 -3.64
CA TYR A 213 -5.05 -21.08 -3.04
C TYR A 213 -5.12 -20.00 -4.11
N GLU A 214 -4.28 -20.09 -5.13
CA GLU A 214 -4.30 -19.17 -6.25
C GLU A 214 -5.60 -19.27 -7.07
N ASP A 215 -6.10 -20.48 -7.31
CA ASP A 215 -7.40 -20.70 -7.96
C ASP A 215 -8.55 -20.15 -7.11
N TYR A 216 -8.50 -20.35 -5.78
CA TYR A 216 -9.46 -19.77 -4.83
C TYR A 216 -9.45 -18.24 -4.88
N ARG A 217 -8.27 -17.61 -4.90
CA ARG A 217 -8.14 -16.16 -5.05
C ARG A 217 -8.77 -15.67 -6.35
N LYS A 218 -8.43 -16.28 -7.49
CA LYS A 218 -9.00 -15.90 -8.80
C LYS A 218 -10.51 -16.03 -8.82
N LYS A 219 -11.05 -17.10 -8.24
CA LYS A 219 -12.50 -17.32 -8.14
C LYS A 219 -13.18 -16.27 -7.26
N SER A 220 -12.61 -15.97 -6.09
CA SER A 220 -13.20 -15.04 -5.12
C SER A 220 -13.17 -13.60 -5.60
N PHE A 221 -12.08 -13.17 -6.24
CA PHE A 221 -11.95 -11.79 -6.73
C PHE A 221 -12.51 -11.58 -8.14
N GLY A 222 -12.65 -12.64 -8.96
CA GLY A 222 -13.21 -12.54 -10.31
C GLY A 222 -12.54 -11.46 -11.15
N THR A 223 -13.31 -10.49 -11.66
CA THR A 223 -12.78 -9.39 -12.48
C THR A 223 -11.82 -8.46 -11.71
N PHE A 224 -11.85 -8.48 -10.38
CA PHE A 224 -10.98 -7.66 -9.53
C PHE A 224 -9.61 -8.28 -9.26
N TYR A 225 -9.40 -9.55 -9.63
CA TYR A 225 -8.21 -10.31 -9.26
C TYR A 225 -6.91 -9.62 -9.70
N ASN A 226 -6.84 -9.15 -10.93
CA ASN A 226 -5.63 -8.50 -11.46
C ASN A 226 -5.28 -7.24 -10.67
N ALA A 227 -6.28 -6.41 -10.37
CA ALA A 227 -6.08 -5.20 -9.59
C ALA A 227 -5.61 -5.56 -8.18
N VAL A 228 -6.19 -6.56 -7.50
CA VAL A 228 -5.71 -7.01 -6.18
C VAL A 228 -4.27 -7.55 -6.23
N ALA A 229 -3.98 -8.43 -7.18
CA ALA A 229 -2.67 -9.05 -7.32
C ALA A 229 -1.55 -8.05 -7.67
N ALA A 230 -1.87 -6.96 -8.38
CA ALA A 230 -0.89 -5.94 -8.77
C ALA A 230 -0.41 -5.06 -7.60
N ARG A 231 -1.29 -4.75 -6.64
CA ARG A 231 -0.97 -3.92 -5.45
C ARG A 231 -0.45 -4.73 -4.27
N GLU A 232 -0.61 -6.05 -4.29
CA GLU A 232 -0.11 -6.93 -3.24
C GLU A 232 1.44 -6.92 -3.22
N PRO A 233 2.05 -6.51 -2.09
CA PRO A 233 3.50 -6.53 -1.93
C PRO A 233 4.10 -7.91 -2.15
N LYS A 234 5.34 -7.96 -2.68
CA LYS A 234 6.06 -9.22 -2.86
C LYS A 234 6.30 -9.95 -1.53
N PHE A 235 6.44 -9.20 -0.44
CA PHE A 235 6.65 -9.76 0.89
C PHE A 235 5.41 -10.51 1.40
N ASP A 236 4.23 -9.91 1.28
CA ASP A 236 2.96 -10.54 1.67
C ASP A 236 2.70 -11.84 0.89
N LYS A 237 3.04 -11.87 -0.42
CA LYS A 237 2.98 -13.08 -1.24
C LYS A 237 3.94 -14.16 -0.74
N PHE A 238 5.15 -13.75 -0.38
CA PHE A 238 6.16 -14.64 0.20
C PHE A 238 5.67 -15.23 1.52
N GLU A 239 5.21 -14.41 2.47
CA GLU A 239 4.69 -14.87 3.76
C GLU A 239 3.51 -15.83 3.59
N THR A 240 2.60 -15.50 2.68
CA THR A 240 1.47 -16.38 2.37
C THR A 240 1.94 -17.73 1.81
N GLU A 241 2.92 -17.76 0.90
CA GLU A 241 3.48 -19.03 0.43
C GLU A 241 4.16 -19.81 1.58
N MET A 242 4.89 -19.13 2.47
CA MET A 242 5.52 -19.73 3.64
C MET A 242 4.48 -20.38 4.59
N ASP A 243 3.39 -19.68 4.88
CA ASP A 243 2.28 -20.19 5.69
C ASP A 243 1.63 -21.43 5.06
N LEU A 244 1.45 -21.41 3.74
CA LEU A 244 0.88 -22.54 3.02
C LEU A 244 1.82 -23.76 3.02
N ARG A 245 3.13 -23.52 3.08
CA ARG A 245 4.20 -24.54 3.17
C ARG A 245 4.52 -25.00 4.59
N GLN A 246 3.96 -24.39 5.63
CA GLN A 246 4.35 -24.65 7.03
C GLN A 246 4.35 -26.15 7.41
N ASN A 247 3.37 -26.92 6.93
CA ASN A 247 3.28 -28.37 7.19
C ASN A 247 4.35 -29.21 6.46
N GLU A 248 4.83 -28.74 5.31
CA GLU A 248 5.96 -29.34 4.60
C GLU A 248 7.26 -28.99 5.35
N LEU A 249 7.49 -27.71 5.59
CA LEU A 249 8.72 -27.19 6.20
C LEU A 249 8.97 -27.77 7.60
N SER A 250 7.93 -27.90 8.42
CA SER A 250 8.02 -28.49 9.77
C SER A 250 8.48 -29.95 9.78
N LYS A 251 8.29 -30.70 8.70
CA LYS A 251 8.71 -32.11 8.57
C LYS A 251 10.14 -32.27 8.03
N LEU A 252 10.71 -31.23 7.44
CA LEU A 252 12.06 -31.25 6.91
C LEU A 252 13.10 -31.10 8.03
N SER A 253 14.29 -31.69 7.81
CA SER A 253 15.46 -31.44 8.65
C SER A 253 15.92 -29.98 8.52
N GLY A 254 16.74 -29.49 9.46
CA GLY A 254 17.18 -28.09 9.48
C GLY A 254 17.82 -27.62 8.15
N THR A 255 18.69 -28.45 7.57
CA THR A 255 19.38 -28.13 6.31
C THR A 255 18.44 -28.18 5.10
N GLU A 256 17.54 -29.16 5.05
CA GLU A 256 16.55 -29.27 3.96
C GLU A 256 15.53 -28.14 4.02
N ARG A 257 15.09 -27.77 5.22
CA ARG A 257 14.21 -26.62 5.46
C ARG A 257 14.87 -25.33 4.99
N GLU A 258 16.10 -25.06 5.42
CA GLU A 258 16.84 -23.85 5.03
C GLU A 258 17.02 -23.76 3.51
N THR A 259 17.34 -24.89 2.85
CA THR A 259 17.45 -24.96 1.39
C THR A 259 16.12 -24.61 0.73
N LYS A 260 15.01 -25.16 1.22
CA LYS A 260 13.68 -24.89 0.67
C LYS A 260 13.24 -23.45 0.87
N GLU A 261 13.47 -22.89 2.05
CA GLU A 261 13.18 -21.49 2.34
C GLU A 261 13.99 -20.54 1.46
N LYS A 262 15.27 -20.86 1.22
CA LYS A 262 16.15 -20.12 0.30
C LYS A 262 15.61 -20.13 -1.13
N GLU A 263 15.17 -21.29 -1.64
CA GLU A 263 14.54 -21.39 -2.96
C GLU A 263 13.32 -20.46 -3.08
N VAL A 264 12.49 -20.42 -2.05
CA VAL A 264 11.29 -19.55 -2.02
C VAL A 264 11.72 -18.07 -1.96
N ARG A 265 12.66 -17.68 -1.07
CA ARG A 265 13.17 -16.30 -1.00
C ARG A 265 13.73 -15.82 -2.33
N ILE A 266 14.55 -16.63 -3.01
CA ILE A 266 15.13 -16.29 -4.31
C ILE A 266 14.05 -16.07 -5.37
N ARG A 267 12.96 -16.85 -5.34
CA ARG A 267 11.84 -16.70 -6.28
C ARG A 267 11.17 -15.32 -6.18
N TYR A 268 10.99 -14.81 -4.96
CA TYR A 268 10.30 -13.52 -4.73
C TYR A 268 11.25 -12.31 -4.79
N PHE A 269 12.46 -12.44 -4.25
CA PHE A 269 13.37 -11.31 -4.02
C PHE A 269 14.67 -11.37 -4.83
N GLY A 270 14.89 -12.44 -5.58
CA GLY A 270 16.15 -12.67 -6.29
C GLY A 270 17.29 -13.05 -5.34
N LYS A 271 18.48 -13.26 -5.92
CA LYS A 271 19.68 -13.65 -5.17
C LYS A 271 20.12 -12.56 -4.18
N ASP A 272 20.22 -11.32 -4.65
CA ASP A 272 20.65 -10.20 -3.80
C ASP A 272 19.68 -9.93 -2.65
N GLY A 273 18.38 -10.13 -2.88
CA GLY A 273 17.36 -10.04 -1.83
C GLY A 273 17.52 -11.15 -0.79
N ASN A 274 17.73 -12.39 -1.22
CA ASN A 274 18.04 -13.49 -0.32
C ASN A 274 19.31 -13.24 0.49
N ASP A 275 20.38 -12.75 -0.11
CA ASP A 275 21.66 -12.51 0.59
C ASP A 275 21.51 -11.46 1.69
N ARG A 276 20.69 -10.42 1.46
CA ARG A 276 20.33 -9.46 2.52
C ARG A 276 19.50 -10.11 3.64
N MET A 277 18.52 -10.94 3.28
CA MET A 277 17.70 -11.65 4.28
C MET A 277 18.54 -12.65 5.09
N GLU A 278 19.44 -13.40 4.47
CA GLU A 278 20.36 -14.32 5.16
C GLU A 278 21.27 -13.57 6.13
N LYS A 279 21.77 -12.39 5.75
CA LYS A 279 22.53 -11.52 6.64
C LYS A 279 21.70 -11.13 7.88
N VAL A 280 20.47 -10.65 7.68
CA VAL A 280 19.57 -10.28 8.79
C VAL A 280 19.25 -11.49 9.67
N LEU A 281 18.93 -12.66 9.09
CA LEU A 281 18.65 -13.88 9.85
C LEU A 281 19.86 -14.33 10.69
N LYS A 282 21.08 -14.17 10.15
CA LYS A 282 22.30 -14.46 10.88
C LYS A 282 22.51 -13.49 12.04
N GLU A 283 22.32 -12.19 11.81
CA GLU A 283 22.40 -11.16 12.85
C GLU A 283 21.37 -11.40 13.96
N MET A 284 20.13 -11.72 13.60
CA MET A 284 19.06 -12.07 14.56
C MET A 284 19.43 -13.31 15.38
N LYS A 285 19.96 -14.36 14.75
CA LYS A 285 20.36 -15.58 15.45
C LYS A 285 21.53 -15.32 16.41
N GLU A 286 22.53 -14.56 15.98
CA GLU A 286 23.65 -14.15 16.84
C GLU A 286 23.18 -13.29 18.02
N GLU A 287 22.19 -12.42 17.81
CA GLU A 287 21.58 -11.62 18.87
C GLU A 287 20.78 -12.49 19.86
N GLU A 288 19.95 -13.41 19.36
CA GLU A 288 19.20 -14.36 20.18
C GLU A 288 20.13 -15.25 21.03
N GLU A 289 21.23 -15.74 20.46
CA GLU A 289 22.24 -16.52 21.17
C GLU A 289 22.92 -15.69 22.27
N LYS A 290 23.26 -14.42 21.99
CA LYS A 290 23.82 -13.49 22.99
C LYS A 290 22.83 -13.23 24.13
N ILE A 291 21.56 -12.97 23.81
CA ILE A 291 20.50 -12.75 24.80
C ILE A 291 20.27 -13.99 25.65
N SER A 292 20.19 -15.17 25.03
CA SER A 292 20.00 -16.44 25.73
C SER A 292 21.15 -16.71 26.71
N LYS A 293 22.40 -16.48 26.27
CA LYS A 293 23.59 -16.62 27.11
C LYS A 293 23.56 -15.62 28.27
N LEU A 294 23.25 -14.36 27.99
CA LEU A 294 23.12 -13.31 29.01
C LEU A 294 22.10 -13.69 30.09
N GLN A 295 20.93 -14.20 29.70
CA GLN A 295 19.91 -14.65 30.65
C GLN A 295 20.40 -15.78 31.56
N VAL A 296 21.23 -16.69 31.06
CA VAL A 296 21.85 -17.76 31.87
C VAL A 296 22.90 -17.19 32.82
N GLU A 297 23.74 -16.27 32.34
CA GLU A 297 24.77 -15.61 33.14
C GLU A 297 24.17 -14.75 34.26
N GLU A 298 23.09 -14.00 33.99
CA GLU A 298 22.35 -13.24 35.00
C GLU A 298 21.78 -14.16 36.10
N LYS A 299 21.17 -15.29 35.72
CA LYS A 299 20.67 -16.29 36.68
C LYS A 299 21.79 -16.87 37.54
N ASN A 300 22.95 -17.16 36.95
CA ASN A 300 24.10 -17.69 37.68
C ASN A 300 24.71 -16.65 38.63
N LEU A 301 24.78 -15.39 38.20
CA LEU A 301 25.26 -14.28 39.02
C LEU A 301 24.37 -14.10 40.26
N LEU A 302 23.04 -14.13 40.08
CA LEU A 302 22.10 -14.01 41.20
C LEU A 302 22.17 -15.19 42.17
N LYS A 303 22.46 -16.40 41.69
CA LYS A 303 22.70 -17.57 42.54
C LYS A 303 24.01 -17.49 43.31
N ALA A 304 25.06 -16.95 42.68
CA ALA A 304 26.38 -16.81 43.29
C ALA A 304 26.42 -15.73 44.38
N TYR A 305 25.52 -14.75 44.32
CA TYR A 305 25.48 -13.62 45.25
C TYR A 305 24.08 -13.39 45.84
N PRO A 306 23.55 -14.32 46.66
CA PRO A 306 22.16 -14.25 47.14
C PRO A 306 21.90 -13.08 48.10
N ASN A 307 22.93 -12.57 48.78
CA ASN A 307 22.80 -11.57 49.85
C ASN A 307 23.14 -10.13 49.41
N LEU A 308 23.24 -9.86 48.10
CA LEU A 308 23.48 -8.49 47.62
C LEU A 308 22.28 -7.58 47.90
N SER A 309 22.58 -6.33 48.27
CA SER A 309 21.60 -5.26 48.26
C SER A 309 21.07 -5.02 46.84
N GLU A 310 19.88 -4.44 46.72
CA GLU A 310 19.24 -4.19 45.43
C GLU A 310 20.10 -3.30 44.50
N SER A 311 20.72 -2.27 45.05
CA SER A 311 21.62 -1.37 44.31
C SER A 311 22.87 -2.07 43.80
N GLU A 312 23.51 -2.91 44.62
CA GLU A 312 24.71 -3.66 44.22
C GLU A 312 24.39 -4.77 43.21
N ARG A 313 23.21 -5.38 43.35
CA ARG A 313 22.69 -6.37 42.40
C ARG A 313 22.47 -5.75 41.04
N GLU A 314 21.78 -4.61 40.97
CA GLU A 314 21.52 -3.94 39.69
C GLU A 314 22.81 -3.45 39.04
N LYS A 315 23.76 -2.93 39.84
CA LYS A 315 25.08 -2.55 39.33
C LYS A 315 25.82 -3.71 38.68
N LYS A 316 25.87 -4.88 39.34
CA LYS A 316 26.53 -6.09 38.81
C LYS A 316 25.82 -6.66 37.58
N LEU A 317 24.49 -6.61 37.54
CA LEU A 317 23.72 -7.01 36.37
C LEU A 317 23.98 -6.07 35.19
N MET A 318 24.00 -4.76 35.43
CA MET A 318 24.30 -3.77 34.39
C MET A 318 25.72 -3.93 33.83
N GLU A 319 26.72 -4.16 34.68
CA GLU A 319 28.09 -4.45 34.23
C GLU A 319 28.14 -5.69 33.31
N LEU A 320 27.44 -6.77 33.68
CA LEU A 320 27.34 -7.99 32.87
C LEU A 320 26.63 -7.74 31.53
N ARG A 321 25.53 -6.97 31.54
CA ARG A 321 24.78 -6.60 30.33
C ARG A 321 25.64 -5.78 29.39
N VAL A 322 26.37 -4.77 29.89
CA VAL A 322 27.27 -3.94 29.09
C VAL A 322 28.40 -4.77 28.48
N GLN A 323 29.00 -5.68 29.27
CA GLN A 323 30.05 -6.55 28.79
C GLN A 323 29.58 -7.47 27.65
N THR A 324 28.34 -7.95 27.72
CA THR A 324 27.79 -8.93 26.77
C THR A 324 27.19 -8.29 25.53
N LEU A 325 26.47 -7.17 25.69
CA LEU A 325 25.76 -6.46 24.62
C LEU A 325 26.62 -5.39 23.95
N GLY A 326 27.73 -4.99 24.58
CA GLY A 326 28.76 -4.14 23.97
C GLY A 326 28.56 -2.64 24.14
N SER A 327 27.43 -2.18 24.70
CA SER A 327 27.23 -0.78 25.04
C SER A 327 26.28 -0.60 26.23
N LYS A 328 26.39 0.56 26.88
CA LYS A 328 25.49 0.97 27.96
C LYS A 328 24.05 1.15 27.47
N GLU A 329 23.89 1.70 26.28
CA GLU A 329 22.58 1.94 25.67
C GLU A 329 21.82 0.63 25.41
N LEU A 330 22.48 -0.37 24.82
CA LEU A 330 21.88 -1.68 24.55
C LEU A 330 21.56 -2.43 25.86
N ALA A 331 22.39 -2.28 26.89
CA ALA A 331 22.14 -2.84 28.20
C ALA A 331 20.91 -2.23 28.89
N GLU A 332 20.74 -0.92 28.80
CA GLU A 332 19.57 -0.21 29.32
C GLU A 332 18.30 -0.56 28.53
N GLU A 333 18.38 -0.66 27.20
CA GLU A 333 17.26 -1.10 26.36
C GLU A 333 16.80 -2.52 26.69
N TYR A 334 17.73 -3.47 26.79
CA TYR A 334 17.44 -4.82 27.23
C TYR A 334 16.75 -4.84 28.60
N SER A 335 17.24 -4.02 29.55
CA SER A 335 16.66 -3.92 30.89
C SER A 335 15.21 -3.45 30.85
N ARG A 336 14.92 -2.40 30.06
CA ARG A 336 13.54 -1.90 29.84
C ARG A 336 12.64 -2.95 29.21
N ARG A 337 13.14 -3.70 28.22
CA ARG A 337 12.38 -4.77 27.56
C ARG A 337 12.02 -5.88 28.53
N MET A 338 12.96 -6.34 29.35
CA MET A 338 12.70 -7.40 30.34
C MET A 338 11.71 -6.95 31.42
N GLU A 339 11.77 -5.70 31.86
CA GLU A 339 10.80 -5.13 32.79
C GLU A 339 9.40 -5.03 32.17
N TYR A 340 9.32 -4.61 30.91
CA TYR A 340 8.08 -4.58 30.15
C TYR A 340 7.47 -5.98 29.98
N GLU A 341 8.27 -6.99 29.61
CA GLU A 341 7.80 -8.37 29.51
C GLU A 341 7.32 -8.93 30.86
N LYS A 342 7.98 -8.57 31.96
CA LYS A 342 7.58 -8.96 33.32
C LYS A 342 6.26 -8.31 33.73
N THR A 343 6.07 -7.04 33.43
CA THR A 343 4.82 -6.31 33.74
C THR A 343 3.66 -6.83 32.88
N LEU A 344 3.88 -7.15 31.61
CA LEU A 344 2.89 -7.81 30.75
C LEU A 344 2.48 -9.20 31.27
N LYS A 345 3.45 -10.03 31.68
CA LYS A 345 3.14 -11.34 32.26
C LYS A 345 2.38 -11.26 33.58
N ASN A 346 2.61 -10.21 34.37
CA ASN A 346 1.94 -10.00 35.65
C ASN A 346 0.57 -9.32 35.53
N SER A 347 0.27 -8.66 34.41
CA SER A 347 -1.01 -7.98 34.13
C SER A 347 -2.01 -8.87 33.37
N GLY A 348 -1.62 -10.10 33.03
CA GLY A 348 -2.48 -11.12 32.43
C GLY A 348 -3.17 -12.07 33.44
N ASN A 349 -3.27 -11.67 34.72
CA ASN A 349 -4.06 -12.38 35.75
C ASN A 349 -5.35 -11.62 36.06
#